data_AF-A0A317ZBC2-F1
#
_entry.id   AF-A0A317ZBC2-F1
#
_cell.length_a   1.000
_cell.length_b   1.000
_cell.length_c   1.000
_cell.angle_alpha   90.00
_cell.angle_beta   90.00
_cell.angle_gamma   90.00
#
_symmetry.space_group_name_H-M   'P 1'
#
loop_
_entity.id
_entity.type
_entity.pdbx_description
1 polymer ?
#
loop_
_entity_poly.entity_id
_entity_poly.type
_entity_poly.pdbx_seq_one_letter_code
_entity_poly.pdbx_strand_id
1 'polypeptide(L)'
;EREPSVLPSRFPNLLVNGASGIAVGMATNIPPHNMREVIDGVLSLSHNPDITISELMEDIQGPDFPTAGLILGKSGIRRAYETGRGSVIMRAKAEIESRGGGRDRIVVTEIPFQVNKARMIEKIAELVRDKKIDGITDLRDETSLRTGVRVVIDVRKDANASVILNNLYKQTPLQTSFGVNMIALVNGRPQLINLKQALYHYLEHQKE
;
A
#
# COMPACT_ATOMS: atom_id res chain seq x y z
N GLU A 1 -30.86 -24.19 -7.51
CA GLU A 1 -30.75 -22.72 -7.37
C GLU A 1 -30.12 -22.12 -8.62
N ARG A 2 -30.10 -20.79 -8.76
CA ARG A 2 -29.42 -20.08 -9.87
C ARG A 2 -28.51 -19.01 -9.28
N GLU A 3 -27.26 -18.97 -9.72
CA GLU A 3 -26.26 -17.97 -9.33
C GLU A 3 -25.64 -17.32 -10.57
N PRO A 4 -25.20 -16.04 -10.49
CA PRO A 4 -24.54 -15.37 -11.59
C PRO A 4 -23.08 -15.82 -11.74
N SER A 5 -22.61 -16.00 -12.98
CA SER A 5 -21.19 -16.27 -13.26
C SER A 5 -20.29 -15.05 -13.05
N VAL A 6 -20.82 -13.84 -13.23
CA VAL A 6 -20.17 -12.55 -12.99
C VAL A 6 -21.23 -11.50 -12.67
N LEU A 7 -20.85 -10.46 -11.92
CA LEU A 7 -21.74 -9.33 -11.60
C LEU A 7 -21.61 -8.22 -12.67
N PRO A 8 -22.63 -7.36 -12.83
CA PRO A 8 -22.53 -6.20 -13.73
C PRO A 8 -21.36 -5.24 -13.43
N SER A 9 -20.89 -5.18 -12.17
CA SER A 9 -19.71 -4.43 -11.72
C SER A 9 -19.61 -3.01 -12.30
N ARG A 10 -20.56 -2.12 -11.99
CA ARG A 10 -20.68 -0.77 -12.57
C ARG A 10 -19.56 0.23 -12.20
N PHE A 11 -18.56 -0.23 -11.46
CA PHE A 11 -17.30 0.47 -11.22
C PHE A 11 -16.15 -0.56 -11.29
N PRO A 12 -14.90 -0.14 -11.56
CA PRO A 12 -13.74 -1.03 -11.79
C PRO A 12 -13.23 -1.71 -10.51
N ASN A 13 -14.05 -2.59 -9.94
CA ASN A 13 -13.88 -3.16 -8.60
C ASN A 13 -12.55 -3.89 -8.38
N LEU A 14 -12.03 -4.60 -9.41
CA LEU A 14 -10.78 -5.35 -9.31
C LEU A 14 -9.60 -4.46 -8.91
N LEU A 15 -9.48 -3.27 -9.53
CA LEU A 15 -8.40 -2.33 -9.23
C LEU A 15 -8.73 -1.48 -8.00
N VAL A 16 -9.99 -1.07 -7.83
CA VAL A 16 -10.41 -0.23 -6.71
C VAL A 16 -10.14 -0.92 -5.37
N ASN A 17 -10.61 -2.16 -5.21
CA ASN A 17 -10.43 -2.89 -3.95
C ASN A 17 -9.16 -3.76 -3.93
N GLY A 18 -8.58 -4.05 -5.09
CA GLY A 18 -7.49 -5.01 -5.21
C GLY A 18 -7.96 -6.45 -4.98
N ALA A 19 -7.00 -7.37 -4.95
CA ALA A 19 -7.23 -8.78 -4.69
C ALA A 19 -5.95 -9.44 -4.18
N SER A 20 -6.07 -10.36 -3.23
CA SER A 20 -4.96 -11.20 -2.80
C SER A 20 -5.44 -12.64 -2.67
N GLY A 21 -4.69 -13.59 -3.21
CA GLY A 21 -5.10 -15.00 -3.18
C GLY A 21 -3.95 -15.94 -3.53
N ILE A 22 -3.94 -17.10 -2.89
CA ILE A 22 -2.96 -18.16 -3.13
C ILE A 22 -3.70 -19.34 -3.78
N ALA A 23 -3.30 -19.70 -5.00
CA ALA A 23 -3.84 -20.84 -5.74
C ALA A 23 -2.76 -21.93 -5.86
N VAL A 24 -3.03 -22.99 -6.62
CA VAL A 24 -2.05 -24.05 -6.89
C VAL A 24 -1.11 -23.60 -8.01
N GLY A 25 0.17 -23.45 -7.70
CA GLY A 25 1.21 -23.06 -8.66
C GLY A 25 1.24 -21.56 -9.02
N MET A 26 0.38 -20.73 -8.44
CA MET A 26 0.33 -19.29 -8.67
C MET A 26 -0.29 -18.55 -7.48
N ALA A 27 -0.06 -17.25 -7.40
CA ALA A 27 -0.69 -16.35 -6.43
C ALA A 27 -1.03 -15.03 -7.10
N THR A 28 -2.04 -14.31 -6.62
CA THR A 28 -2.36 -12.96 -7.06
C THR A 28 -2.20 -11.98 -5.90
N ASN A 29 -1.72 -10.78 -6.20
CA ASN A 29 -1.60 -9.69 -5.25
C ASN A 29 -1.70 -8.35 -5.99
N ILE A 30 -2.93 -7.84 -6.08
CA ILE A 30 -3.32 -6.60 -6.75
C ILE A 30 -3.62 -5.57 -5.65
N PRO A 31 -2.92 -4.43 -5.61
CA PRO A 31 -3.19 -3.43 -4.58
C PRO A 31 -4.47 -2.64 -4.91
N PRO A 32 -5.12 -2.02 -3.90
CA PRO A 32 -6.24 -1.10 -4.10
C PRO A 32 -5.80 0.21 -4.76
N HIS A 33 -6.73 0.90 -5.40
CA HIS A 33 -6.51 2.15 -6.13
C HIS A 33 -7.65 3.13 -5.89
N ASN A 34 -7.36 4.42 -6.11
CA ASN A 34 -8.35 5.46 -5.95
C ASN A 34 -9.44 5.35 -7.02
N MET A 35 -10.71 5.26 -6.62
CA MET A 35 -11.82 5.06 -7.55
C MET A 35 -11.91 6.16 -8.61
N ARG A 36 -11.64 7.43 -8.25
CA ARG A 36 -11.68 8.54 -9.20
C ARG A 36 -10.62 8.35 -10.28
N GLU A 37 -9.37 8.12 -9.86
CA GLU A 37 -8.25 7.89 -10.77
C GLU A 37 -8.51 6.70 -11.71
N VAL A 38 -9.04 5.58 -11.19
CA VAL A 38 -9.32 4.42 -12.04
C VAL A 38 -10.42 4.73 -13.05
N ILE A 39 -11.48 5.43 -12.66
CA ILE A 39 -12.54 5.84 -13.60
C ILE A 39 -11.99 6.80 -14.66
N ASP A 40 -11.17 7.78 -14.27
CA ASP A 40 -10.54 8.72 -15.20
C ASP A 40 -9.65 7.96 -16.22
N GLY A 41 -8.85 6.99 -15.76
CA GLY A 41 -8.07 6.13 -16.66
C GLY A 41 -8.93 5.26 -17.59
N VAL A 42 -10.11 4.79 -17.15
CA VAL A 42 -11.07 4.10 -18.03
C VAL A 42 -11.63 5.05 -19.09
N LEU A 43 -11.97 6.29 -18.72
CA LEU A 43 -12.47 7.30 -19.65
C LEU A 43 -11.41 7.64 -20.70
N SER A 44 -10.16 7.87 -20.27
CA SER A 44 -9.02 8.11 -21.16
C SER A 44 -8.81 6.96 -22.15
N LEU A 45 -8.88 5.70 -21.69
CA LEU A 45 -8.83 4.53 -22.56
C LEU A 45 -10.02 4.45 -23.52
N SER A 46 -11.23 4.86 -23.10
CA SER A 46 -12.42 4.83 -23.95
C SER A 46 -12.35 5.82 -25.12
N HIS A 47 -11.64 6.93 -24.94
CA HIS A 47 -11.43 7.94 -25.97
C HIS A 47 -10.21 7.66 -26.85
N ASN A 48 -9.20 6.97 -26.30
CA ASN A 48 -7.98 6.61 -27.02
C ASN A 48 -7.62 5.13 -26.77
N PRO A 49 -8.02 4.21 -27.66
CA PRO A 49 -7.67 2.79 -27.55
C PRO A 49 -6.16 2.52 -27.54
N ASP A 50 -5.37 3.40 -28.14
CA ASP A 50 -3.92 3.27 -28.26
C ASP A 50 -3.15 3.92 -27.08
N ILE A 51 -3.86 4.49 -26.10
CA ILE A 51 -3.25 5.13 -24.92
C ILE A 51 -2.20 4.22 -24.26
N THR A 52 -1.05 4.80 -23.95
CA THR A 52 0.08 4.08 -23.36
C THR A 52 -0.08 3.96 -21.85
N ILE A 53 0.68 3.04 -21.23
CA ILE A 53 0.73 2.91 -19.77
C ILE A 53 1.23 4.22 -19.13
N SER A 54 2.19 4.89 -19.76
CA SER A 54 2.74 6.16 -19.27
C SER A 54 1.68 7.27 -19.23
N GLU A 55 0.83 7.36 -20.25
CA GLU A 55 -0.29 8.32 -20.29
C GLU A 55 -1.37 7.92 -19.28
N LEU A 56 -1.71 6.63 -19.16
CA LEU A 56 -2.63 6.15 -18.12
C LEU A 56 -2.14 6.44 -16.70
N MET A 57 -0.83 6.55 -16.49
CA MET A 57 -0.24 6.93 -15.20
C MET A 57 -0.36 8.43 -14.87
N GLU A 58 -0.78 9.26 -15.83
CA GLU A 58 -1.17 10.65 -15.56
C GLU A 58 -2.51 10.69 -14.82
N ASP A 59 -3.43 9.77 -15.13
CA ASP A 59 -4.69 9.59 -14.42
C ASP A 59 -4.52 8.73 -13.15
N ILE A 60 -3.85 7.57 -13.28
CA ILE A 60 -3.68 6.58 -12.21
C ILE A 60 -2.26 6.64 -11.66
N GLN A 61 -2.08 7.42 -10.59
CA GLN A 61 -0.74 7.77 -10.09
C GLN A 61 -0.05 6.57 -9.42
N GLY A 62 -0.83 5.66 -8.84
CA GLY A 62 -0.34 4.57 -8.03
C GLY A 62 -1.45 3.87 -7.24
N PRO A 63 -1.08 2.87 -6.43
CA PRO A 63 -1.96 2.32 -5.42
C PRO A 63 -2.43 3.37 -4.41
N ASP A 64 -3.67 3.23 -3.95
CA ASP A 64 -4.28 4.05 -2.89
C ASP A 64 -4.78 3.12 -1.80
N PHE A 65 -4.02 3.02 -0.71
CA PHE A 65 -4.31 2.08 0.34
C PHE A 65 -5.33 2.65 1.32
N PRO A 66 -6.30 1.84 1.81
CA PRO A 66 -7.27 2.31 2.81
C PRO A 66 -6.60 2.68 4.15
N THR A 67 -5.38 2.22 4.39
CA THR A 67 -4.54 2.58 5.55
C THR A 67 -3.71 3.84 5.32
N ALA A 68 -3.87 4.51 4.17
CA ALA A 68 -3.03 5.60 3.71
C ALA A 68 -1.54 5.22 3.74
N GLY A 69 -0.71 6.04 4.37
CA GLY A 69 0.73 5.87 4.40
C GLY A 69 1.40 6.48 3.17
N LEU A 70 2.67 6.14 2.99
CA LEU A 70 3.52 6.71 1.95
C LEU A 70 4.02 5.63 1.02
N ILE A 71 4.05 5.91 -0.28
CA ILE A 71 4.75 5.09 -1.26
C ILE A 71 6.08 5.78 -1.61
N LEU A 72 7.17 5.02 -1.60
CA LEU A 72 8.50 5.55 -1.92
C LEU A 72 8.84 5.35 -3.40
N GLY A 73 8.80 6.45 -4.15
CA GLY A 73 9.18 6.49 -5.56
C GLY A 73 8.15 5.86 -6.50
N LYS A 74 8.37 6.04 -7.81
CA LYS A 74 7.45 5.58 -8.87
C LYS A 74 7.95 4.38 -9.68
N SER A 75 9.21 3.97 -9.49
CA SER A 75 9.82 2.88 -10.29
C SER A 75 9.13 1.53 -10.09
N GLY A 76 8.78 1.21 -8.84
CA GLY A 76 8.04 -0.01 -8.50
C GLY A 76 6.63 -0.04 -9.09
N ILE A 77 5.92 1.11 -9.04
CA ILE A 77 4.59 1.30 -9.62
C ILE A 77 4.65 1.14 -11.14
N ARG A 78 5.56 1.87 -11.80
CA ARG A 78 5.71 1.81 -13.27
C ARG A 78 5.93 0.38 -13.75
N ARG A 79 6.88 -0.34 -13.13
CA ARG A 79 7.17 -1.73 -13.48
C ARG A 79 5.95 -2.64 -13.27
N ALA A 80 5.22 -2.45 -12.18
CA ALA A 80 3.98 -3.19 -11.90
C ALA A 80 2.93 -2.94 -12.98
N TYR A 81 2.72 -1.68 -13.39
CA TYR A 81 1.72 -1.35 -14.40
C TYR A 81 2.10 -1.76 -15.82
N GLU A 82 3.39 -1.75 -16.16
CA GLU A 82 3.87 -2.19 -17.49
C GLU A 82 3.84 -3.72 -17.63
N THR A 83 4.16 -4.46 -16.57
CA THR A 83 4.42 -5.91 -16.64
C THR A 83 3.45 -6.79 -15.86
N GLY A 84 2.59 -6.20 -15.03
CA GLY A 84 1.78 -6.91 -14.04
C GLY A 84 2.57 -7.33 -12.79
N ARG A 85 3.89 -7.08 -12.71
CA ARG A 85 4.74 -7.43 -11.55
C ARG A 85 5.63 -6.28 -11.11
N GLY A 86 5.71 -6.04 -9.81
CA GLY A 86 6.57 -5.01 -9.25
C GLY A 86 6.65 -5.06 -7.74
N SER A 87 7.56 -4.28 -7.16
CA SER A 87 7.67 -4.13 -5.71
C SER A 87 7.47 -2.67 -5.35
N VAL A 88 6.40 -2.37 -4.63
CA VAL A 88 6.05 -1.03 -4.17
C VAL A 88 6.43 -0.91 -2.70
N ILE A 89 7.34 0.01 -2.37
CA ILE A 89 7.74 0.22 -0.98
C ILE A 89 6.71 1.11 -0.30
N MET A 90 6.10 0.57 0.75
CA MET A 90 5.14 1.25 1.63
C MET A 90 5.84 1.66 2.92
N ARG A 91 5.67 2.91 3.34
CA ARG A 91 6.26 3.47 4.55
C ARG A 91 5.17 4.10 5.41
N ALA A 92 5.24 3.88 6.71
CA ALA A 92 4.40 4.54 7.69
C ALA A 92 4.59 6.06 7.65
N LYS A 93 3.52 6.82 7.88
CA LYS A 93 3.63 8.26 8.09
C LYS A 93 4.02 8.51 9.53
N ALA A 94 5.20 9.10 9.72
CA ALA A 94 5.74 9.39 11.04
C ALA A 94 6.35 10.79 11.07
N GLU A 95 6.11 11.50 12.17
CA GLU A 95 6.65 12.84 12.44
C GLU A 95 7.50 12.82 13.70
N ILE A 96 8.53 13.66 13.74
CA ILE A 96 9.36 13.87 14.93
C ILE A 96 8.87 15.14 15.61
N GLU A 97 8.38 15.01 16.84
CA GLU A 97 7.90 16.13 17.64
C GLU A 97 8.85 16.36 18.82
N SER A 98 9.30 17.61 19.02
CA SER A 98 10.10 17.96 20.20
C SER A 98 9.21 18.15 21.43
N ARG A 99 9.60 17.51 22.54
CA ARG A 99 9.09 17.76 23.89
C ARG A 99 9.99 18.76 24.62
N GLY A 100 9.38 19.48 25.57
CA GLY A 100 10.12 20.30 26.53
C GLY A 100 11.23 19.51 27.24
N GLY A 101 12.35 20.18 27.53
CA GLY A 101 13.52 19.57 28.16
C GLY A 101 14.51 18.90 27.18
N GLY A 102 14.35 19.13 25.87
CA GLY A 102 15.27 18.64 24.83
C GLY A 102 15.09 17.16 24.51
N ARG A 103 13.90 16.60 24.71
CA ARG A 103 13.57 15.22 24.36
C ARG A 103 12.71 15.23 23.11
N ASP A 104 12.90 14.27 22.21
CA ASP A 104 12.05 14.11 21.04
C ASP A 104 11.14 12.89 21.19
N ARG A 105 10.08 12.85 20.39
CA ARG A 105 9.26 11.66 20.19
C ARG A 105 8.97 11.45 18.72
N ILE A 106 8.87 10.21 18.31
CA ILE A 106 8.38 9.82 16.99
C ILE A 106 6.91 9.49 17.13
N VAL A 107 6.06 10.10 16.32
CA VAL A 107 4.63 9.89 16.29
C VAL A 107 4.25 9.30 14.95
N VAL A 108 3.74 8.07 14.96
CA VAL A 108 3.27 7.36 13.76
C VAL A 108 1.75 7.46 13.68
N THR A 109 1.24 8.00 12.58
CA THR A 109 -0.19 8.28 12.37
C THR A 109 -0.84 7.41 11.30
N GLU A 110 -0.05 6.84 10.38
CA GLU A 110 -0.52 5.94 9.33
C GLU A 110 0.49 4.79 9.19
N ILE A 111 0.01 3.55 8.98
CA ILE A 111 0.87 2.37 8.86
C ILE A 111 0.68 1.69 7.49
N PRO A 112 1.67 0.92 7.00
CA PRO A 112 1.54 0.26 5.72
C PRO A 112 0.36 -0.72 5.64
N PHE A 113 -0.15 -0.92 4.43
CA PHE A 113 -1.27 -1.82 4.17
C PHE A 113 -0.95 -3.26 4.60
N GLN A 114 -1.97 -3.95 5.12
CA GLN A 114 -1.89 -5.33 5.67
C GLN A 114 -0.93 -5.52 6.85
N VAL A 115 -0.34 -4.45 7.41
CA VAL A 115 0.46 -4.54 8.64
C VAL A 115 -0.46 -4.58 9.85
N ASN A 116 -0.25 -5.58 10.71
CA ASN A 116 -0.90 -5.64 12.01
C ASN A 116 -0.19 -4.70 13.00
N LYS A 117 -0.90 -3.66 13.46
CA LYS A 117 -0.37 -2.64 14.39
C LYS A 117 0.21 -3.23 15.67
N ALA A 118 -0.49 -4.16 16.33
CA ALA A 118 -0.03 -4.75 17.58
C ALA A 118 1.28 -5.53 17.37
N ARG A 119 1.36 -6.37 16.32
CA ARG A 119 2.59 -7.10 15.97
C ARG A 119 3.75 -6.18 15.59
N MET A 120 3.46 -5.05 14.93
CA MET A 120 4.47 -4.04 14.63
C MET A 120 5.04 -3.44 15.92
N ILE A 121 4.19 -3.09 16.88
CA ILE A 121 4.59 -2.55 18.20
C ILE A 121 5.38 -3.59 19.00
N GLU A 122 4.91 -4.85 19.04
CA GLU A 122 5.63 -5.96 19.66
C GLU A 122 7.04 -6.13 19.07
N LYS A 123 7.17 -6.00 17.75
CA LYS A 123 8.47 -6.08 17.08
C LYS A 123 9.40 -4.94 17.47
N ILE A 124 8.88 -3.72 17.59
CA ILE A 124 9.66 -2.57 18.08
C ILE A 124 10.14 -2.84 19.51
N ALA A 125 9.23 -3.28 20.39
CA ALA A 125 9.57 -3.61 21.78
C ALA A 125 10.62 -4.73 21.89
N GLU A 126 10.53 -5.76 21.04
CA GLU A 126 11.54 -6.83 20.92
C GLU A 126 12.91 -6.24 20.55
N LEU A 127 13.00 -5.39 19.53
CA LEU A 127 14.28 -4.80 19.11
C LEU A 127 14.91 -3.90 20.19
N VAL A 128 14.09 -3.19 20.97
CA VAL A 128 14.56 -2.38 22.09
C VAL A 128 15.08 -3.26 23.23
N ARG A 129 14.31 -4.29 23.61
CA ARG A 129 14.71 -5.24 24.67
C ARG A 129 16.00 -5.97 24.32
N ASP A 130 16.14 -6.40 23.07
CA ASP A 130 17.32 -7.10 22.57
C ASP A 130 18.50 -6.15 22.28
N LYS A 131 18.36 -4.85 22.58
CA LYS A 131 19.35 -3.78 22.36
C LYS A 131 19.82 -3.66 20.90
N LYS A 132 18.97 -4.06 19.95
CA LYS A 132 19.21 -3.88 18.50
C LYS A 132 18.95 -2.44 18.04
N ILE A 133 18.07 -1.74 18.76
CA ILE A 133 17.84 -0.30 18.60
C ILE A 133 18.01 0.36 19.97
N ASP A 134 18.96 1.28 20.07
CA ASP A 134 19.17 2.11 21.26
C ASP A 134 18.49 3.47 21.14
N GLY A 135 18.24 4.11 22.28
CA GLY A 135 17.71 5.47 22.37
C GLY A 135 16.18 5.57 22.45
N ILE A 136 15.46 4.45 22.39
CA ILE A 136 14.02 4.40 22.69
C ILE A 136 13.83 4.24 24.20
N THR A 137 13.06 5.14 24.80
CA THR A 137 12.81 5.18 26.25
C THR A 137 11.43 4.68 26.64
N ASP A 138 10.45 4.86 25.75
CA ASP A 138 9.09 4.37 25.95
C ASP A 138 8.39 4.14 24.61
N LEU A 139 7.38 3.26 24.59
CA LEU A 139 6.58 2.89 23.42
C LEU A 139 5.11 2.76 23.84
N ARG A 140 4.24 3.58 23.26
CA ARG A 140 2.82 3.66 23.63
C ARG A 140 1.91 3.63 22.41
N ASP A 141 0.79 2.94 22.55
CA ASP A 141 -0.31 2.96 21.59
C ASP A 141 -1.40 3.91 22.11
N GLU A 142 -1.41 5.14 21.59
CA GLU A 142 -2.37 6.19 21.92
C GLU A 142 -3.53 6.24 20.90
N THR A 143 -3.77 5.12 20.19
CA THR A 143 -4.83 5.01 19.19
C THR A 143 -6.21 5.15 19.83
N SER A 144 -7.07 6.00 19.25
CA SER A 144 -8.46 6.16 19.69
C SER A 144 -9.37 6.45 18.50
N LEU A 145 -10.69 6.30 18.68
CA LEU A 145 -11.68 6.68 17.66
C LEU A 145 -11.62 8.18 17.31
N ARG A 146 -11.15 9.03 18.22
CA ARG A 146 -11.07 10.49 18.01
C ARG A 146 -9.79 10.91 17.30
N THR A 147 -8.66 10.30 17.66
CA THR A 147 -7.34 10.67 17.14
C THR A 147 -6.92 9.83 15.93
N GLY A 148 -7.61 8.72 15.67
CA GLY A 148 -7.16 7.71 14.72
C GLY A 148 -5.97 6.92 15.26
N VAL A 149 -5.20 6.32 14.35
CA VAL A 149 -3.96 5.60 14.68
C VAL A 149 -2.94 6.60 15.23
N ARG A 150 -2.39 6.29 16.41
CA ARG A 150 -1.33 7.10 17.02
C ARG A 150 -0.40 6.21 17.84
N VAL A 151 0.74 5.85 17.28
CA VAL A 151 1.79 5.12 18.00
C VAL A 151 2.91 6.09 18.33
N VAL A 152 3.28 6.17 19.61
CA VAL A 152 4.26 7.12 20.13
C VAL A 152 5.49 6.39 20.64
N ILE A 153 6.66 6.85 20.19
CA ILE A 153 7.96 6.30 20.55
C ILE A 153 8.78 7.44 21.15
N ASP A 154 8.99 7.42 22.46
CA ASP A 154 9.76 8.47 23.14
C ASP A 154 11.26 8.20 23.01
N VAL A 155 12.01 9.24 22.63
CA VAL A 155 13.45 9.17 22.37
C VAL A 155 14.23 9.78 23.53
N ARG A 156 15.37 9.16 23.87
CA ARG A 156 16.29 9.65 24.90
C ARG A 156 16.89 11.00 24.48
N LYS A 157 17.14 11.89 25.45
CA LYS A 157 17.60 13.27 25.23
C LYS A 157 18.86 13.41 24.36
N ASP A 158 19.77 12.46 24.46
CA ASP A 158 21.07 12.42 23.77
C ASP A 158 21.02 11.64 22.44
N ALA A 159 19.88 11.04 22.10
CA ALA A 159 19.72 10.20 20.93
C ALA A 159 19.11 10.96 19.74
N ASN A 160 19.54 10.63 18.53
CA ASN A 160 19.04 11.26 17.31
C ASN A 160 17.77 10.54 16.81
N ALA A 161 16.62 11.20 16.93
CA ALA A 161 15.31 10.65 16.53
C ALA A 161 15.25 10.26 15.04
N SER A 162 15.87 11.02 14.14
CA SER A 162 15.91 10.70 12.71
C SER A 162 16.69 9.42 12.41
N VAL A 163 17.78 9.17 13.13
CA VAL A 163 18.55 7.93 13.01
C VAL A 163 17.73 6.73 13.51
N ILE A 164 17.08 6.88 14.66
CA ILE A 164 16.19 5.84 15.22
C ILE A 164 15.05 5.54 14.24
N LEU A 165 14.38 6.56 13.71
CA LEU A 165 13.29 6.39 12.75
C LEU A 165 13.76 5.64 11.48
N ASN A 166 14.93 5.98 10.94
CA ASN A 166 15.50 5.27 9.80
C ASN A 166 15.83 3.81 10.12
N ASN A 167 16.32 3.52 11.32
CA ASN A 167 16.57 2.15 11.77
C ASN A 167 15.27 1.36 11.95
N LEU A 168 14.23 2.01 12.48
CA LEU A 168 12.90 1.42 12.62
C LEU A 168 12.31 1.05 11.26
N TYR A 169 12.43 1.91 10.24
CA TYR A 169 12.02 1.57 8.87
C TYR A 169 12.76 0.33 8.32
N LYS A 170 14.04 0.14 8.64
CA LYS A 170 14.81 -1.00 8.13
C LYS A 170 14.52 -2.32 8.85
N GLN A 171 14.17 -2.26 10.13
CA GLN A 171 14.14 -3.44 11.01
C GLN A 171 12.72 -3.85 11.43
N THR A 172 11.70 -3.07 11.07
CA THR A 172 10.32 -3.32 11.50
C THR A 172 9.33 -3.12 10.35
N PRO A 173 8.09 -3.61 10.49
CA PRO A 173 7.02 -3.35 9.52
C PRO A 173 6.59 -1.88 9.37
N LEU A 174 7.25 -0.92 10.03
CA LEU A 174 7.07 0.52 9.75
C LEU A 174 7.42 0.88 8.30
N GLN A 175 8.26 0.09 7.64
CA GLN A 175 8.37 0.09 6.19
C GLN A 175 8.32 -1.35 5.70
N THR A 176 7.53 -1.60 4.66
CA THR A 176 7.39 -2.92 4.06
C THR A 176 7.25 -2.80 2.54
N SER A 177 7.27 -3.91 1.83
CA SER A 177 7.07 -3.95 0.39
C SER A 177 5.77 -4.66 0.04
N PHE A 178 4.95 -4.04 -0.80
CA PHE A 178 3.86 -4.71 -1.49
C PHE A 178 4.39 -5.31 -2.80
N GLY A 179 4.48 -6.64 -2.85
CA GLY A 179 4.83 -7.37 -4.07
C GLY A 179 3.61 -7.48 -4.99
N VAL A 180 3.53 -6.62 -6.01
CA VAL A 180 2.45 -6.64 -7.00
C VAL A 180 2.62 -7.85 -7.91
N ASN A 181 1.55 -8.63 -8.07
CA ASN A 181 1.44 -9.72 -9.04
C ASN A 181 -0.01 -9.79 -9.55
N MET A 182 -0.27 -9.13 -10.68
CA MET A 182 -1.61 -8.93 -11.23
C MET A 182 -2.10 -10.14 -12.02
N ILE A 183 -2.48 -11.21 -11.32
CA ILE A 183 -3.11 -12.38 -11.94
C ILE A 183 -4.62 -12.30 -11.76
N ALA A 184 -5.36 -12.39 -12.86
CA ALA A 184 -6.82 -12.42 -12.86
C ALA A 184 -7.33 -13.47 -13.86
N LEU A 185 -8.61 -13.85 -13.74
CA LEU A 185 -9.27 -14.70 -14.72
C LEU A 185 -9.71 -13.85 -15.91
N VAL A 186 -9.15 -14.14 -17.09
CA VAL A 186 -9.57 -13.56 -18.36
C VAL A 186 -10.10 -14.71 -19.21
N ASN A 187 -11.39 -14.65 -19.56
CA ASN A 187 -12.12 -15.72 -20.25
C ASN A 187 -11.97 -17.08 -19.55
N GLY A 188 -12.08 -17.08 -18.21
CA GLY A 188 -11.99 -18.28 -17.37
C GLY A 188 -10.57 -18.84 -17.19
N ARG A 189 -9.53 -18.18 -17.71
CA ARG A 189 -8.13 -18.63 -17.59
C ARG A 189 -7.29 -17.66 -16.78
N PRO A 190 -6.40 -18.13 -15.89
CA PRO A 190 -5.51 -17.25 -15.15
C PRO A 190 -4.49 -16.61 -16.09
N GLN A 191 -4.44 -15.28 -16.11
CA GLN A 191 -3.50 -14.52 -16.92
C GLN A 191 -2.83 -13.45 -16.07
N LEU A 192 -1.52 -13.27 -16.30
CA LEU A 192 -0.80 -12.11 -15.80
C LEU A 192 -1.15 -10.92 -16.70
N ILE A 193 -1.77 -9.91 -16.13
CA ILE A 193 -2.23 -8.72 -16.86
C ILE A 193 -1.47 -7.48 -16.39
N ASN A 194 -1.29 -6.52 -17.30
CA ASN A 194 -0.77 -5.19 -16.99
C ASN A 194 -1.92 -4.20 -16.76
N LEU A 195 -1.62 -2.93 -16.42
CA LEU A 195 -2.66 -1.94 -16.08
C LEU A 195 -3.65 -1.72 -17.24
N LYS A 196 -3.14 -1.50 -18.46
CA LYS A 196 -4.00 -1.26 -19.63
C LYS A 196 -4.89 -2.45 -19.93
N GLN A 197 -4.37 -3.67 -19.84
CA GLN A 197 -5.16 -4.90 -20.03
C GLN A 197 -6.28 -5.03 -19.00
N ALA A 198 -6.01 -4.70 -17.74
CA ALA A 198 -7.03 -4.71 -16.69
C ALA A 198 -8.18 -3.73 -16.99
N LEU A 199 -7.83 -2.50 -17.39
CA LEU A 199 -8.82 -1.47 -17.77
C LEU A 199 -9.57 -1.85 -19.04
N TYR A 200 -8.88 -2.43 -20.03
CA TYR A 200 -9.48 -2.88 -21.28
C TYR A 200 -10.54 -3.95 -21.05
N HIS A 201 -10.23 -5.01 -20.31
CA HIS A 201 -11.22 -6.06 -20.00
C HIS A 201 -12.40 -5.53 -19.20
N TYR A 202 -12.16 -4.59 -18.28
CA TYR A 202 -13.25 -3.92 -17.58
C TYR A 202 -14.14 -3.11 -18.53
N LEU A 203 -13.54 -2.32 -19.44
CA LEU A 203 -14.28 -1.50 -20.39
C LEU A 203 -15.11 -2.33 -21.36
N GLU A 204 -14.56 -3.43 -21.89
CA GLU A 204 -15.32 -4.36 -22.74
C GLU A 204 -16.51 -4.99 -21.97
N HIS A 205 -16.31 -5.39 -20.72
CA HIS A 205 -17.39 -5.88 -19.85
C HIS A 205 -18.50 -4.85 -19.60
N GLN A 206 -18.21 -3.55 -19.68
CA GLN A 206 -19.24 -2.50 -19.54
C GLN A 206 -19.99 -2.18 -20.84
N LYS A 207 -19.48 -2.61 -22.01
CA LYS A 207 -20.14 -2.43 -23.31
C LYS A 207 -21.19 -3.51 -23.59
N GLU A 208 -20.96 -4.72 -23.06
CA GLU A 208 -21.90 -5.84 -23.07
C GLU A 208 -23.12 -5.61 -22.16
#